data_AF-A0A8T5TL45-F1
#
_entry.id   AF-A0A8T5TL45-F1
#
_cell.length_a   1.000
_cell.length_b   1.000
_cell.length_c   1.000
_cell.angle_alpha   90.00
_cell.angle_beta   90.00
_cell.angle_gamma   90.00
#
_symmetry.space_group_name_H-M   'P 1'
#
loop_
_entity.id
_entity.type
_entity.pdbx_description
1 polymer ?
#
loop_
_entity_poly.entity_id
_entity_poly.type
_entity_poly.pdbx_seq_one_letter_code
_entity_poly.pdbx_strand_id
1 'polypeptide(L)' 'MRCGFCIKNCITYQQKKNEAYSPRGRLSILNGLVYGELELNDKIYDIFHSCTLCGMCFDKCPSKVNTLSIYEKVREIIHN' A
#
# COMPACT_ATOMS: atom_id res chain seq x y z
N MET A 1 -17.50 -0.51 -5.51
CA MET A 1 -17.52 -1.70 -4.62
C MET A 1 -16.15 -1.87 -3.95
N ARG A 2 -16.09 -2.06 -2.62
CA ARG A 2 -14.85 -2.31 -1.86
C ARG A 2 -14.80 -3.80 -1.48
N CYS A 3 -14.02 -4.61 -2.22
CA CYS A 3 -14.08 -6.09 -2.10
C CYS A 3 -13.27 -6.69 -0.95
N GLY A 4 -12.23 -6.00 -0.43
CA GLY A 4 -11.49 -6.41 0.76
C GLY A 4 -10.53 -7.61 0.63
N PHE A 5 -10.42 -8.24 -0.54
CA PHE A 5 -9.56 -9.43 -0.73
C PHE A 5 -8.07 -9.17 -0.46
N CYS A 6 -7.55 -8.01 -0.86
CA CYS A 6 -6.14 -7.67 -0.64
C CYS A 6 -5.81 -7.48 0.85
N ILE A 7 -6.77 -7.00 1.65
CA ILE A 7 -6.56 -6.71 3.08
C ILE A 7 -6.39 -8.00 3.87
N LYS A 8 -7.27 -8.99 3.64
CA LYS A 8 -7.22 -10.29 4.34
C LYS A 8 -5.90 -11.04 4.15
N ASN A 9 -5.23 -10.84 3.01
CA ASN A 9 -4.01 -11.54 2.63
C ASN A 9 -2.72 -10.73 2.87
N CYS A 10 -2.82 -9.52 3.41
CA CYS A 10 -1.64 -8.68 3.66
C CYS A 10 -1.06 -8.96 5.06
N ILE A 11 0.16 -9.52 5.09
CA ILE A 11 0.85 -9.88 6.33
C ILE A 11 1.09 -8.64 7.20
N THR A 12 1.52 -7.52 6.62
CA THR A 12 1.75 -6.28 7.38
C THR A 12 0.48 -5.78 8.05
N TYR A 13 -0.67 -5.87 7.37
CA TYR A 13 -1.96 -5.50 7.96
C TYR A 13 -2.36 -6.46 9.08
N GLN A 14 -2.16 -7.78 8.92
CA GLN A 14 -2.46 -8.76 9.96
C GLN A 14 -1.67 -8.49 11.26
N GLN A 15 -0.42 -8.03 11.14
CA GLN A 15 0.43 -7.69 12.28
C GLN A 15 0.06 -6.34 12.89
N LYS A 16 -0.09 -5.28 12.07
CA LYS A 16 -0.31 -3.91 12.56
C LYS A 16 -1.78 -3.63 12.91
N LYS A 17 -2.73 -4.35 12.31
CA LYS A 17 -4.19 -4.15 12.41
C LYS A 17 -4.64 -2.70 12.16
N ASN A 18 -3.87 -1.94 11.40
CA ASN A 18 -4.13 -0.55 11.06
C ASN A 18 -4.29 -0.43 9.54
N GLU A 19 -5.40 0.16 9.09
CA GLU A 19 -5.77 0.25 7.68
C GLU A 19 -4.72 1.00 6.86
N ALA A 20 -4.01 1.99 7.43
CA ALA A 20 -2.92 2.68 6.75
C ALA A 20 -1.82 1.72 6.24
N TYR A 21 -1.63 0.60 6.94
CA TYR A 21 -0.66 -0.46 6.61
C TYR A 21 -1.24 -1.58 5.74
N SER A 22 -2.51 -1.47 5.34
CA SER A 22 -3.12 -2.38 4.37
C SER A 22 -2.74 -2.00 2.94
N PRO A 23 -2.86 -2.91 1.95
CA PRO A 23 -2.58 -2.56 0.57
C PRO A 23 -3.50 -1.41 0.13
N ARG A 24 -4.78 -1.46 0.48
CA ARG A 24 -5.71 -0.41 0.09
C ARG A 24 -5.43 0.92 0.81
N GLY A 25 -5.04 0.89 2.09
CA GLY A 25 -4.61 2.09 2.80
C GLY A 25 -3.42 2.75 2.11
N ARG A 26 -2.42 1.97 1.69
CA ARG A 26 -1.28 2.48 0.90
C ARG A 26 -1.71 3.14 -0.41
N LEU A 27 -2.64 2.53 -1.15
CA LEU A 27 -3.20 3.17 -2.36
C LEU A 27 -3.92 4.49 -2.03
N SER A 28 -4.67 4.54 -0.92
CA SER A 28 -5.35 5.76 -0.51
C SER A 28 -4.37 6.87 -0.14
N ILE A 29 -3.31 6.52 0.59
CA ILE A 29 -2.23 7.45 0.95
C ILE A 29 -1.50 7.92 -0.31
N LEU A 30 -1.18 7.00 -1.24
CA LEU A 30 -0.56 7.35 -2.51
C LEU A 30 -1.42 8.33 -3.31
N ASN A 31 -2.73 8.13 -3.37
CA ASN A 31 -3.63 9.08 -4.03
C ASN A 31 -3.56 10.46 -3.36
N GLY A 32 -3.58 10.52 -2.02
CA GLY A 32 -3.43 11.79 -1.29
C GLY A 32 -2.11 12.50 -1.60
N LEU A 33 -1.00 11.74 -1.72
CA LEU A 33 0.29 12.29 -2.15
C LEU A 33 0.24 12.83 -3.59
N VAL A 34 -0.36 12.08 -4.52
CA VAL A 34 -0.45 12.45 -5.94
C VAL A 34 -1.32 13.69 -6.15
N TYR A 35 -2.40 13.84 -5.38
CA TYR A 35 -3.31 14.99 -5.47
C TYR A 35 -2.88 16.18 -4.61
N GLY A 36 -1.73 16.09 -3.92
CA GLY A 36 -1.22 17.16 -3.05
C GLY A 36 -2.06 17.37 -1.78
N GLU A 37 -2.90 16.41 -1.41
CA GLU A 37 -3.67 16.41 -0.16
C GLU A 37 -2.83 15.97 1.05
N LEU A 38 -1.75 15.22 0.79
CA LEU A 38 -0.79 14.75 1.78
C LEU A 38 0.62 15.12 1.34
N GLU A 39 1.47 15.40 2.33
CA GLU A 39 2.90 15.59 2.14
C GLU A 39 3.68 14.38 2.69
N LEU A 40 4.81 14.06 2.06
CA LEU A 40 5.71 13.02 2.54
C LEU A 40 6.21 13.35 3.95
N ASN A 41 6.17 12.36 4.84
CA ASN A 41 6.67 12.45 6.20
C ASN A 41 7.14 11.07 6.68
N ASP A 42 7.80 11.02 7.84
CA ASP A 42 8.35 9.79 8.41
C ASP A 42 7.30 8.68 8.57
N LYS A 43 6.05 9.05 8.87
CA LYS A 43 4.97 8.08 9.04
C LYS A 43 4.58 7.42 7.72
N ILE A 44 4.49 8.20 6.64
CA ILE A 44 4.23 7.70 5.30
C ILE A 44 5.39 6.81 4.82
N TYR A 45 6.62 7.22 5.15
CA TYR A 45 7.82 6.44 4.90
C TYR A 45 7.73 5.05 5.57
N ASP A 46 7.45 4.98 6.87
CA ASP A 46 7.24 3.73 7.61
C ASP A 46 6.12 2.87 7.01
N ILE A 47 5.00 3.50 6.60
CA ILE A 47 3.87 2.80 5.99
C ILE A 47 4.27 2.10 4.69
N PHE A 48 4.97 2.78 3.78
CA PHE A 48 5.40 2.16 2.52
C PHE A 48 6.54 1.16 2.72
N HIS A 49 7.50 1.43 3.61
CA HIS A 49 8.62 0.52 3.90
C HIS A 49 8.21 -0.73 4.70
N SER A 50 7.11 -0.68 5.45
CA SER A 50 6.54 -1.87 6.09
C SER A 50 5.93 -2.88 5.10
N CYS A 51 5.78 -2.51 3.81
CA CYS A 51 5.34 -3.42 2.76
C CYS A 51 6.46 -4.41 2.41
N THR A 52 6.21 -5.70 2.62
CA THR A 52 7.19 -6.76 2.31
C THR A 52 7.33 -7.08 0.83
N LEU A 53 6.56 -6.40 -0.05
CA LEU A 53 6.51 -6.67 -1.49
C LEU A 53 6.17 -8.14 -1.85
N CYS A 54 5.47 -8.87 -0.98
CA CYS A 54 5.12 -10.28 -1.21
C CYS A 54 4.14 -10.57 -2.36
N GLY A 55 3.60 -9.55 -3.05
CA GLY A 55 2.72 -9.72 -4.21
C GLY A 55 1.30 -10.25 -3.95
N MET A 56 0.98 -10.73 -2.74
CA MET A 56 -0.33 -11.34 -2.42
C MET A 56 -1.54 -10.44 -2.71
N CYS A 57 -1.37 -9.12 -2.57
CA CYS A 57 -2.43 -8.15 -2.84
C CYS A 57 -2.78 -8.03 -4.33
N PHE A 58 -1.80 -8.25 -5.23
CA PHE A 58 -2.02 -8.32 -6.68
C PHE A 58 -2.63 -9.67 -7.07
N ASP A 59 -2.06 -10.79 -6.58
CA ASP A 59 -2.53 -12.15 -6.89
C ASP A 59 -4.02 -12.32 -6.60
N LYS A 60 -4.45 -11.90 -5.40
CA LYS A 60 -5.84 -12.03 -4.93
C LYS A 60 -6.77 -10.91 -5.43
N CYS A 61 -6.29 -9.98 -6.25
CA CYS A 61 -7.13 -8.91 -6.78
C CYS A 61 -7.98 -9.42 -7.96
N PRO A 62 -9.33 -9.43 -7.87
CA PRO A 62 -10.18 -9.82 -8.99
C PRO A 62 -10.08 -8.83 -10.16
N SER A 63 -9.83 -7.55 -9.85
CA SER A 63 -9.67 -6.48 -10.85
C SER A 63 -8.23 -6.33 -11.35
N LYS A 64 -7.30 -7.18 -10.90
CA LYS A 64 -5.88 -7.20 -11.32
C LYS A 64 -5.19 -5.83 -11.24
N VAL A 65 -5.52 -5.03 -10.23
CA VAL A 65 -4.79 -3.79 -9.93
C VAL A 65 -3.35 -4.17 -9.56
N ASN A 66 -2.38 -3.70 -10.35
CA ASN A 66 -0.97 -4.04 -10.18
C ASN A 66 -0.32 -3.33 -8.99
N THR A 67 -0.81 -3.67 -7.80
CA THR A 67 -0.39 -3.12 -6.52
C THR A 67 1.08 -3.42 -6.21
N LEU A 68 1.62 -4.56 -6.65
CA LEU A 68 3.02 -4.89 -6.45
C LEU A 68 3.92 -3.86 -7.14
N SER A 69 3.77 -3.68 -8.46
CA SER A 69 4.58 -2.72 -9.21
C SER A 69 4.36 -1.28 -8.74
N ILE A 70 3.14 -0.92 -8.32
CA ILE A 70 2.88 0.39 -7.72
C ILE A 70 3.72 0.59 -6.46
N TYR A 71 3.72 -0.36 -5.51
CA TYR A 71 4.46 -0.20 -4.26
C TYR A 71 5.98 -0.30 -4.43
N GLU A 72 6.45 -1.11 -5.39
CA GLU A 72 7.86 -1.10 -5.80
C GLU A 72 8.26 0.30 -6.27
N LYS A 73 7.49 0.88 -7.21
CA LYS A 73 7.77 2.21 -7.75
C LYS A 73 7.69 3.30 -6.68
N VAL A 74 6.71 3.24 -5.79
CA VAL A 74 6.63 4.21 -4.69
C VAL A 74 7.85 4.11 -3.80
N ARG A 75 8.31 2.90 -3.45
CA ARG A 75 9.53 2.72 -2.65
C ARG A 75 10.77 3.28 -3.35
N GLU A 76 10.89 3.14 -4.67
CA GLU A 76 11.97 3.76 -5.45
C GLU A 76 11.91 5.29 -5.44
N ILE A 77 10.72 5.87 -5.56
CA ILE A 77 10.53 7.33 -5.62
C ILE A 77 10.78 7.96 -4.25
N ILE A 78 10.33 7.30 -3.18
CA ILE A 78 10.48 7.87 -1.84
C ILE A 78 11.88 7.61 -1.28
N HIS A 79 12.59 6.54 -1.68
CA HIS A 79 14.00 6.32 -1.32
C HIS A 79 14.86 7.47 -1.84
N ASN A 80 15.40 8.27 -0.91
CA ASN A 80 16.54 9.13 -1.21
C ASN A 80 17.76 8.29 -1.56
#